data_AF-A0A5K1CV04-F1
#
_entry.id   AF-A0A5K1CV04-F1
#
_cell.length_a   1.000
_cell.length_b   1.000
_cell.length_c   1.000
_cell.angle_alpha   90.00
_cell.angle_beta   90.00
_cell.angle_gamma   90.00
#
_symmetry.space_group_name_H-M   'P 1'
#
loop_
_entity.id
_entity.type
_entity.pdbx_description
1 polymer ?
#
loop_
_entity_poly.entity_id
_entity_poly.type
_entity_poly.pdbx_seq_one_letter_code
_entity_poly.pdbx_strand_id
1 'polypeptide(L)' 'VISARKGEFETGYERGGQTREHVQLAKTLGVTKLVVVVNKMDDSTVKWSKDR' A
#
# COMPACT_ATOMS: atom_id res chain seq x y z
N VAL A 1 2.06 -1.77 4.92
CA VAL A 1 2.48 -0.37 4.68
C VAL A 1 2.50 -0.15 3.18
N ILE A 2 1.85 0.90 2.69
CA ILE A 2 1.69 1.19 1.27
C ILE A 2 2.34 2.54 0.97
N SER A 3 3.06 2.65 -0.13
CA SER A 3 3.67 3.92 -0.57
C SER A 3 2.64 4.77 -1.30
N ALA A 4 2.56 6.05 -0.96
CA ALA A 4 1.77 7.02 -1.68
C ALA A 4 2.45 7.50 -2.95
N ARG A 5 3.72 7.19 -3.22
CA ARG A 5 4.41 7.68 -4.42
C ARG A 5 3.79 7.11 -5.70
N LYS A 6 3.65 7.95 -6.73
CA LYS A 6 3.17 7.53 -8.07
C LYS A 6 4.16 6.55 -8.71
N GLY A 7 3.68 5.41 -9.17
CA GLY A 7 4.48 4.29 -9.67
C GLY A 7 4.65 3.18 -8.63
N GLU A 8 5.06 3.51 -7.40
CA GLU A 8 5.28 2.50 -6.35
C GLU A 8 3.97 1.85 -5.87
N PHE A 9 2.88 2.62 -5.82
CA PHE A 9 1.56 2.09 -5.49
C PHE A 9 1.08 1.08 -6.55
N GLU A 10 1.19 1.46 -7.82
CA GLU A 10 0.75 0.67 -8.97
C GLU A 10 1.57 -0.62 -9.10
N THR A 11 2.91 -0.54 -9.00
CA THR A 11 3.79 -1.72 -9.00
C THR A 11 3.50 -2.63 -7.81
N GLY A 12 3.12 -2.07 -6.65
CA GLY A 12 2.74 -2.83 -5.47
C GLY A 12 1.43 -3.62 -5.62
N TYR A 13 0.55 -3.24 -6.55
CA TYR A 13 -0.75 -3.86 -6.82
C TYR A 13 -0.78 -4.75 -8.06
N GLU A 14 0.19 -4.60 -8.97
CA GLU A 14 0.33 -5.44 -10.15
C GLU A 14 0.51 -6.94 -9.84
N ARG A 15 0.46 -7.78 -10.87
CA ARG A 15 0.43 -9.26 -10.75
C ARG A 15 1.69 -9.87 -10.10
N GLY A 16 2.74 -9.09 -9.89
CA GLY A 16 3.94 -9.44 -9.11
C GLY A 16 4.19 -8.54 -7.89
N GLY A 17 3.19 -7.76 -7.48
CA GLY A 17 3.27 -6.82 -6.38
C GLY A 17 3.09 -7.48 -5.01
N GLN A 18 3.93 -7.09 -4.05
CA GLN A 18 3.96 -7.67 -2.71
C GLN A 18 2.71 -7.36 -1.86
N THR A 19 1.95 -6.32 -2.21
CA THR A 19 0.77 -5.91 -1.42
C THR A 19 -0.29 -7.00 -1.37
N ARG A 20 -0.52 -7.66 -2.51
CA ARG A 20 -1.53 -8.72 -2.61
C ARG A 20 -1.12 -9.96 -1.82
N GLU A 21 0.15 -10.34 -1.90
CA GLU A 21 0.69 -11.49 -1.16
C GLU A 21 0.62 -11.25 0.34
N HIS A 22 1.02 -10.08 0.82
CA HIS A 22 0.98 -9.77 2.25
C HIS A 22 -0.45 -9.78 2.82
N VAL A 23 -1.43 -9.26 2.06
CA VAL A 23 -2.84 -9.30 2.48
C VAL A 23 -3.37 -10.74 2.48
N GLN A 24 -3.01 -11.53 1.47
CA GLN A 24 -3.43 -12.93 1.39
C GLN A 24 -2.81 -13.77 2.52
N LEU A 25 -1.54 -13.56 2.83
CA LEU A 25 -0.86 -14.20 3.98
C LEU A 25 -1.51 -13.81 5.30
N ALA A 26 -1.78 -12.52 5.52
CA ALA A 26 -2.46 -12.06 6.74
C ALA A 26 -3.85 -12.68 6.90
N LYS A 27 -4.60 -12.83 5.80
CA LYS A 27 -5.91 -13.52 5.80
C LYS A 27 -5.77 -15.00 6.15
N THR A 28 -4.77 -15.70 5.62
CA THR A 28 -4.50 -17.11 5.96
C THR A 28 -4.07 -17.28 7.41
N LEU A 29 -3.37 -16.31 8.00
CA LEU A 29 -2.97 -16.29 9.41
C LEU A 29 -4.11 -15.93 10.38
N GLY A 30 -5.33 -15.70 9.88
CA GLY A 30 -6.49 -15.40 10.72
C GLY A 30 -6.56 -13.94 11.19
N VAL A 31 -5.83 -13.02 10.56
CA VAL A 31 -5.89 -11.59 10.89
C VAL A 31 -7.21 -11.01 10.40
N THR A 32 -8.08 -10.60 11.33
CA THR A 32 -9.40 -10.02 11.04
C THR A 32 -9.39 -8.50 10.96
N LYS A 33 -8.40 -7.84 11.57
CA LYS A 33 -8.20 -6.39 11.52
C LYS A 33 -6.86 -6.07 10.90
N LEU A 34 -6.89 -5.39 9.76
CA LEU A 34 -5.70 -4.92 9.05
C LEU A 34 -5.55 -3.41 9.27
N VAL A 35 -4.39 -2.98 9.73
CA VAL A 35 -4.03 -1.56 9.81
C VAL A 35 -3.22 -1.21 8.57
N VAL A 36 -3.75 -0.30 7.76
CA VAL A 36 -3.09 0.18 6.54
C VAL A 36 -2.45 1.52 6.82
N VAL A 37 -1.13 1.56 6.81
CA VAL A 37 -0.35 2.80 6.90
C VAL A 37 0.08 3.21 5.50
N VAL A 38 -0.30 4.43 5.12
CA VAL A 38 0.16 5.09 3.90
C VAL A 38 1.42 5.90 4.21
N ASN A 39 2.51 5.60 3.52
CA ASN A 39 3.84 6.16 3.75
C ASN A 39 4.30 7.01 2.55
N LYS A 40 5.29 7.88 2.73
CA LYS A 40 5.82 8.80 1.71
C LYS A 40 4.80 9.83 1.18
N MET A 41 3.92 10.31 2.07
CA MET A 41 2.94 11.36 1.74
C MET A 41 3.60 12.73 1.49
N ASP A 42 4.83 12.91 1.95
CA ASP A 42 5.69 14.08 1.77
C ASP A 42 6.33 14.16 0.37
N ASP A 43 6.21 13.10 -0.45
CA ASP A 43 6.77 13.07 -1.79
C ASP A 43 6.22 14.19 -2.68
N SER A 44 7.06 14.73 -3.57
CA SER A 44 6.70 15.85 -4.46
C SER A 44 5.53 15.54 -5.40
N THR A 45 5.23 14.26 -5.62
CA THR A 45 4.08 13.79 -6.40
C THR A 45 2.78 13.69 -5.59
N VAL A 46 2.84 13.67 -4.26
CA VAL A 46 1.69 13.52 -3.34
C VAL A 46 1.37 14.83 -2.64
N LYS A 47 2.39 15.51 -2.10
CA LYS A 47 2.29 16.78 -1.35
C LYS A 47 1.18 16.79 -0.29
N TRP A 48 0.99 15.68 0.42
CA TRP A 48 -0.12 15.53 1.38
C TRP A 48 -1.51 15.84 0.80
N SER A 49 -1.70 15.66 -0.51
CA SER A 49 -2.99 15.87 -1.16
C SER A 49 -4.06 14.98 -0.52
N LYS A 50 -5.22 15.56 -0.21
CA LYS A 50 -6.39 14.83 0.29
C LYS A 50 -7.08 13.97 -0.76
N ASP A 51 -6.81 14.22 -2.04
CA ASP A 51 -7.38 13.44 -3.15
C ASP A 51 -6.72 12.05 -3.27
N ARG A 52 -5.71 11.76 -2.46
CA ARG A 52 -4.87 10.57 -2.54
C ARG A 52 -4.89 9.73 -1.28
#